data_AF-F6UAS7-F1
#
_entry.id   AF-F6UAS7-F1
#
_cell.length_a   1.000
_cell.length_b   1.000
_cell.length_c   1.000
_cell.angle_alpha   90.00
_cell.angle_beta   90.00
_cell.angle_gamma   90.00
#
_symmetry.space_group_name_H-M   'P 1'
#
loop_
_entity.id
_entity.type
_entity.pdbx_description
1 polymer ?
#
loop_
_entity_poly.entity_id
_entity_poly.type
_entity_poly.pdbx_seq_one_letter_code
_entity_poly.pdbx_strand_id
1 'polypeptide(L)'
;MAWMKVPPWLFFLVLLGPQEGKGQSGEQEELDSKELMLVLGESVSLPVNIEEGEEIEKIIWSFHSTLAVIQQEAMKEPSISIVPDPRYNVIVNISDHTYSLHISNLSKEDEGTYRAEMNFEGFPGTITQKFILRVYRRLPKPKVTVILEISEESVCNVTLKCHVDGKGDEEEFSWTSLDPGAIVSDGGSVLHLSWRPGDSDWTSTCIVRNPVSFSSHSLPVEQFCTGPKVSSSTSCSSLVKGLFILLLFGFLIVGIIVTRHLIKNKESATRRIHRGLKLRKGVKRENLQVKEFP
;
A
#
# COMPACT_ATOMS: atom_id res chain seq x y z
N MET A 1 43.62 60.77 -50.36
CA MET A 1 42.75 59.58 -50.43
C MET A 1 43.41 58.63 -51.42
N ALA A 2 44.33 57.74 -51.02
CA ALA A 2 44.12 56.51 -50.23
C ALA A 2 42.92 55.74 -50.81
N TRP A 3 43.04 54.50 -51.30
CA TRP A 3 43.68 53.32 -50.72
C TRP A 3 44.32 52.44 -51.79
N MET A 4 45.41 51.74 -51.48
CA MET A 4 45.72 50.46 -52.11
C MET A 4 46.51 49.51 -51.18
N LYS A 5 46.04 48.26 -51.22
CA LYS A 5 46.28 47.07 -50.40
C LYS A 5 47.74 46.63 -50.32
N VAL A 6 48.16 46.11 -49.15
CA VAL A 6 49.42 45.37 -48.98
C VAL A 6 49.13 43.86 -49.01
N PRO A 7 49.89 43.02 -49.73
CA PRO A 7 49.62 41.59 -49.86
C PRO A 7 50.28 40.71 -48.77
N PRO A 8 49.80 39.47 -48.56
CA PRO A 8 50.06 38.66 -47.36
C PRO A 8 51.18 37.63 -47.56
N TRP A 9 52.44 38.08 -47.65
CA TRP A 9 53.62 37.21 -47.76
C TRP A 9 54.83 37.76 -46.98
N LEU A 10 54.56 38.33 -45.81
CA LEU A 10 55.57 38.62 -44.79
C LEU A 10 55.30 37.74 -43.57
N PHE A 11 56.38 37.09 -43.10
CA PHE A 11 56.49 36.12 -42.00
C PHE A 11 56.41 34.63 -42.36
N PHE A 12 57.43 34.16 -43.09
CA PHE A 12 58.00 32.82 -42.88
C PHE A 12 59.02 32.85 -41.73
N LEU A 13 58.92 31.84 -40.84
CA LEU A 13 59.94 31.20 -39.99
C LEU A 13 60.51 31.93 -38.76
N VAL A 14 60.83 31.11 -37.73
CA VAL A 14 61.40 31.34 -36.36
C VAL A 14 60.32 30.95 -35.33
N LEU A 15 60.30 29.79 -34.63
CA LEU A 15 61.35 28.89 -34.14
C LEU A 15 60.87 27.44 -33.97
N LEU A 16 61.79 26.51 -34.22
CA LEU A 16 61.79 25.15 -33.68
C LEU A 16 61.84 25.21 -32.14
N GLY A 17 60.76 24.79 -31.48
CA GLY A 17 60.75 24.41 -30.07
C GLY A 17 60.97 22.91 -29.91
N PRO A 18 61.43 22.41 -28.74
CA PRO A 18 61.70 21.00 -28.52
C PRO A 18 60.43 20.16 -28.72
N GLN A 19 60.54 19.10 -29.53
CA GLN A 19 59.57 18.01 -29.58
C GLN A 19 59.67 17.25 -28.24
N GLU A 20 58.89 17.70 -27.27
CA GLU A 20 58.54 16.90 -26.11
C GLU A 20 57.35 16.03 -26.54
N GLY A 21 57.60 14.72 -26.66
CA GLY A 21 56.65 13.74 -27.17
C GLY A 21 55.31 13.84 -26.44
N LYS A 22 54.36 14.51 -27.07
CA LYS A 22 52.99 14.58 -26.61
C LYS A 22 52.34 13.27 -27.04
N GLY A 23 52.11 12.39 -26.06
CA GLY A 23 51.24 11.25 -26.24
C GLY A 23 49.97 11.71 -26.95
N GLN A 24 49.57 10.94 -27.95
CA GLN A 24 48.39 11.16 -28.78
C GLN A 24 47.18 11.22 -27.85
N SER A 25 46.77 12.42 -27.47
CA SER A 25 45.54 12.65 -26.72
C SER A 25 44.41 12.44 -27.73
N GLY A 26 43.80 11.26 -27.73
CA GLY A 26 42.61 11.00 -28.52
C GLY A 26 41.55 12.05 -28.20
N GLU A 27 40.85 12.52 -29.23
CA GLU A 27 39.76 13.47 -29.10
C GLU A 27 38.61 12.76 -28.37
N GLN A 28 38.22 13.26 -27.20
CA GLN A 28 37.14 12.66 -26.39
C GLN A 28 35.93 13.58 -26.43
N GLU A 29 34.83 13.07 -26.95
CA GLU A 29 33.55 13.75 -26.97
C GLU A 29 32.62 13.09 -25.94
N GLU A 30 31.91 13.89 -25.17
CA GLU A 30 30.97 13.42 -24.16
C GLU A 30 29.58 13.98 -24.45
N LEU A 31 28.62 13.09 -24.67
CA LEU A 31 27.22 13.44 -24.88
C LEU A 31 26.52 13.77 -23.55
N ASP A 32 25.41 14.51 -23.65
CA ASP A 32 24.57 14.80 -22.50
C ASP A 32 24.11 13.53 -21.78
N SER A 33 24.24 13.54 -20.46
CA SER A 33 23.88 12.39 -19.62
C SER A 33 22.36 12.18 -19.58
N LYS A 34 21.92 10.93 -19.70
CA LYS A 34 20.50 10.54 -19.61
C LYS A 34 20.18 9.97 -18.23
N GLU A 35 19.34 10.65 -17.46
CA GLU A 35 18.88 10.14 -16.16
C GLU A 35 17.61 9.29 -16.32
N LEU A 36 17.57 8.13 -15.66
CA LEU A 36 16.49 7.14 -15.77
C LEU A 36 15.98 6.74 -14.38
N MET A 37 14.68 6.87 -14.18
CA MET A 37 13.97 6.46 -12.96
C MET A 37 13.36 5.07 -13.20
N LEU A 38 13.95 4.06 -12.57
CA LEU A 38 13.70 2.65 -12.86
C LEU A 38 13.05 1.94 -11.67
N VAL A 39 12.38 0.82 -11.95
CA VAL A 39 11.66 0.04 -10.94
C VAL A 39 12.50 -1.14 -10.47
N LEU A 40 12.62 -1.30 -9.16
CA LEU A 40 13.28 -2.44 -8.52
C LEU A 40 12.66 -3.77 -8.97
N GLY A 41 13.50 -4.70 -9.38
CA GLY A 41 13.14 -6.04 -9.86
C GLY A 41 12.72 -6.11 -11.33
N GLU A 42 12.54 -4.97 -12.00
CA GLU A 42 12.24 -4.93 -13.44
C GLU A 42 13.53 -4.94 -14.27
N SER A 43 13.39 -4.93 -15.60
CA SER A 43 14.50 -4.87 -16.54
C SER A 43 14.48 -3.56 -17.31
N VAL A 44 15.64 -3.10 -17.78
CA VAL A 44 15.80 -1.89 -18.59
C VAL A 44 16.72 -2.17 -19.77
N SER A 45 16.53 -1.43 -20.87
CA SER A 45 17.49 -1.36 -21.97
C SER A 45 18.01 0.06 -22.09
N LEU A 46 19.33 0.23 -22.10
CA LEU A 46 20.01 1.51 -22.30
C LEU A 46 20.36 1.65 -23.79
N PRO A 47 19.66 2.50 -24.56
CA PRO A 47 19.81 2.52 -26.00
C PRO A 47 20.97 3.42 -26.45
N VAL A 48 21.84 2.86 -27.27
CA VAL A 48 22.73 3.62 -28.15
C VAL A 48 22.23 3.44 -29.58
N ASN A 49 21.91 4.56 -30.21
CA ASN A 49 21.46 4.62 -31.60
C ASN A 49 22.52 5.39 -32.37
N ILE A 50 23.00 4.81 -33.46
CA ILE A 50 24.03 5.39 -34.32
C ILE A 50 23.35 6.11 -35.49
N GLU A 51 23.85 7.27 -35.88
CA GLU A 51 23.28 8.01 -37.01
C GLU A 51 23.52 7.29 -38.34
N GLU A 52 22.59 7.44 -39.29
CA GLU A 52 22.69 6.78 -40.59
C GLU A 52 23.89 7.35 -41.37
N GLY A 53 24.81 6.46 -41.77
CA GLY A 53 26.05 6.82 -42.44
C GLY A 53 27.29 6.83 -41.54
N GLU A 54 27.13 6.67 -40.22
CA GLU A 54 28.24 6.42 -39.31
C GLU A 54 28.50 4.91 -39.17
N GLU A 55 29.76 4.50 -39.35
CA GLU A 55 30.17 3.12 -39.22
C GLU A 55 30.81 2.90 -37.85
N ILE A 56 30.11 2.20 -36.97
CA ILE A 56 30.61 1.86 -35.63
C ILE A 56 31.68 0.77 -35.74
N GLU A 57 32.83 0.97 -35.10
CA GLU A 57 33.89 -0.03 -35.00
C GLU A 57 33.74 -0.81 -33.69
N LYS A 58 33.51 -0.11 -32.58
CA LYS A 58 33.52 -0.69 -31.25
C LYS A 58 32.64 0.05 -30.26
N ILE A 59 31.93 -0.69 -29.42
CA ILE A 59 31.20 -0.17 -28.26
C ILE A 59 31.66 -0.91 -27.01
N ILE A 60 32.02 -0.15 -25.97
CA ILE A 60 32.37 -0.67 -24.66
C ILE A 60 31.34 -0.16 -23.66
N TRP A 61 30.55 -1.09 -23.11
CA TRP A 61 29.66 -0.83 -21.99
C TRP A 61 30.41 -1.01 -20.69
N SER A 62 30.32 -0.01 -19.80
CA SER A 62 30.95 -0.07 -18.48
C SER A 62 30.09 0.58 -17.39
N PHE A 63 30.32 0.13 -16.16
CA PHE A 63 29.76 0.72 -14.95
C PHE A 63 30.88 0.87 -13.91
N HIS A 64 31.03 -0.09 -12.99
CA HIS A 64 32.21 -0.21 -12.12
C HIS A 64 33.34 -1.00 -12.77
N SER A 65 32.98 -1.88 -13.70
CA SER A 65 33.87 -2.62 -14.58
C SER A 65 33.32 -2.56 -16.01
N THR A 66 34.10 -3.04 -16.98
CA THR A 66 33.55 -3.39 -18.28
C THR A 66 32.44 -4.42 -18.09
N LEU A 67 31.33 -4.27 -18.81
CA LEU A 67 30.16 -5.16 -18.77
C LEU A 67 30.01 -5.93 -20.07
N ALA A 68 30.20 -5.24 -21.20
CA ALA A 68 30.18 -5.85 -22.52
C ALA A 68 31.05 -5.07 -23.50
N VAL A 69 31.60 -5.76 -24.49
CA VAL A 69 32.29 -5.18 -25.64
C VAL A 69 31.67 -5.74 -26.90
N ILE A 70 31.23 -4.84 -27.77
CA ILE A 70 30.72 -5.12 -29.10
C ILE A 70 31.79 -4.62 -30.06
N GLN A 71 32.26 -5.48 -30.96
CA GLN A 71 33.19 -5.09 -32.01
C GLN A 71 32.62 -5.51 -33.36
N GLN A 72 32.41 -4.49 -34.19
CA GLN A 72 31.82 -4.61 -35.52
C GLN A 72 32.96 -4.53 -36.53
N GLU A 73 33.16 -5.61 -37.27
CA GLU A 73 34.10 -5.64 -38.39
C GLU A 73 33.33 -5.47 -39.70
N ALA A 74 33.94 -4.79 -40.67
CA ALA A 74 33.36 -4.60 -41.99
C ALA A 74 32.95 -5.94 -42.61
N MET A 75 31.70 -6.02 -43.07
CA MET A 75 31.11 -7.21 -43.72
C MET A 75 31.09 -8.50 -42.87
N LYS A 76 31.17 -8.40 -41.53
CA LYS A 76 31.03 -9.54 -40.62
C LYS A 76 29.93 -9.32 -39.58
N GLU A 77 29.46 -10.41 -38.99
CA GLU A 77 28.61 -10.32 -37.80
C GLU A 77 29.39 -9.71 -36.63
N PRO A 78 28.73 -8.91 -35.77
CA PRO A 78 29.35 -8.32 -34.60
C PRO A 78 29.86 -9.40 -33.66
N SER A 79 31.12 -9.25 -33.24
CA SER A 79 31.64 -10.03 -32.12
C SER A 79 31.20 -9.40 -30.81
N ILE A 80 30.57 -10.20 -29.95
CA ILE A 80 30.04 -9.76 -28.67
C ILE A 80 30.74 -10.54 -27.56
N SER A 81 31.37 -9.81 -26.65
CA SER A 81 31.90 -10.37 -25.40
C SER A 81 31.19 -9.72 -24.23
N ILE A 82 30.69 -10.53 -23.31
CA ILE A 82 29.92 -10.07 -22.14
C ILE A 82 30.60 -10.63 -20.90
N VAL A 83 30.65 -9.83 -19.83
CA VAL A 83 31.07 -10.32 -18.52
C VAL A 83 30.14 -11.45 -18.08
N PRO A 84 30.65 -12.50 -17.41
CA PRO A 84 29.85 -13.63 -16.94
C PRO A 84 28.99 -13.27 -15.71
N ASP A 85 28.21 -12.19 -15.79
CA ASP A 85 27.05 -11.96 -14.94
C ASP A 85 25.80 -12.12 -15.82
N PRO A 86 24.94 -13.11 -15.55
CA PRO A 86 23.78 -13.42 -16.39
C PRO A 86 22.71 -12.31 -16.41
N ARG A 87 22.82 -11.29 -15.54
CA ARG A 87 21.89 -10.17 -15.53
C ARG A 87 22.09 -9.21 -16.70
N TYR A 88 23.31 -9.15 -17.24
CA TYR A 88 23.65 -8.28 -18.36
C TYR A 88 23.53 -9.03 -19.68
N ASN A 89 22.92 -8.38 -20.65
CA ASN A 89 22.87 -8.84 -22.03
C ASN A 89 23.02 -7.65 -22.98
N VAL A 90 23.38 -7.90 -24.22
CA VAL A 90 23.41 -6.86 -25.27
C VAL A 90 22.39 -7.21 -26.34
N ILE A 91 21.59 -6.22 -26.72
CA ILE A 91 20.63 -6.32 -27.83
C ILE A 91 21.21 -5.52 -28.99
N VAL A 92 21.57 -6.21 -30.07
CA VAL A 92 22.11 -5.60 -31.29
C VAL A 92 21.10 -5.78 -32.41
N ASN A 93 20.71 -4.66 -33.04
CA ASN A 93 19.98 -4.65 -34.28
C ASN A 93 20.76 -3.81 -35.31
N ILE A 94 21.40 -4.50 -36.25
CA ILE A 94 22.27 -3.87 -37.25
C ILE A 94 21.46 -3.05 -38.24
N SER A 95 20.27 -3.51 -38.67
CA SER A 95 19.45 -2.76 -39.63
C SER A 95 18.92 -1.45 -39.06
N ASP A 96 18.63 -1.45 -37.76
CA ASP A 96 18.08 -0.30 -37.07
C ASP A 96 19.18 0.49 -36.32
N HIS A 97 20.46 0.18 -36.61
CA HIS A 97 21.64 0.82 -36.03
C HIS A 97 21.58 0.97 -34.49
N THR A 98 21.03 -0.04 -33.81
CA THR A 98 20.72 -0.01 -32.38
C THR A 98 21.59 -1.01 -31.61
N TYR A 99 22.25 -0.53 -30.57
CA TYR A 99 23.17 -1.30 -29.74
C TYR A 99 22.88 -1.05 -28.26
N SER A 100 21.96 -1.82 -27.67
CA SER A 100 21.48 -1.56 -26.31
C SER A 100 22.08 -2.50 -25.28
N LEU A 101 22.46 -1.97 -24.12
CA LEU A 101 22.73 -2.79 -22.93
C LEU A 101 21.41 -3.10 -22.22
N HIS A 102 21.08 -4.38 -22.11
CA HIS A 102 19.94 -4.87 -21.35
C HIS A 102 20.40 -5.30 -19.96
N ILE A 103 19.72 -4.80 -18.93
CA ILE A 103 19.96 -5.12 -17.53
C ILE A 103 18.67 -5.71 -16.97
N SER A 104 18.73 -6.95 -16.49
CA SER A 104 17.58 -7.65 -15.92
C SER A 104 17.61 -7.66 -14.40
N ASN A 105 16.41 -7.70 -13.80
CA ASN A 105 16.22 -7.81 -12.34
C ASN A 105 17.01 -6.75 -11.55
N LEU A 106 16.69 -5.48 -11.80
CA LEU A 106 17.35 -4.33 -11.22
C LEU A 106 17.30 -4.35 -9.69
N SER A 107 18.45 -4.12 -9.06
CA SER A 107 18.62 -3.99 -7.62
C SER A 107 19.05 -2.56 -7.26
N LYS A 108 19.09 -2.25 -5.97
CA LYS A 108 19.64 -0.98 -5.50
C LYS A 108 21.15 -0.84 -5.74
N GLU A 109 21.87 -1.93 -5.88
CA GLU A 109 23.32 -1.92 -6.16
C GLU A 109 23.62 -1.54 -7.61
N ASP A 110 22.61 -1.57 -8.49
CA ASP A 110 22.73 -1.19 -9.89
C ASP A 110 22.55 0.33 -10.11
N GLU A 111 22.35 1.12 -9.04
CA GLU A 111 22.28 2.58 -9.12
C GLU A 111 23.63 3.21 -9.43
N GLY A 112 23.67 4.13 -10.39
CA GLY A 112 24.86 4.90 -10.71
C GLY A 112 25.01 5.18 -12.19
N THR A 113 26.24 5.54 -12.60
CA THR A 113 26.53 6.02 -13.95
C THR A 113 27.10 4.93 -14.85
N TYR A 114 26.31 4.47 -15.80
CA TYR A 114 26.71 3.56 -16.87
C TYR A 114 27.24 4.38 -18.04
N ARG A 115 28.20 3.81 -18.76
CA ARG A 115 28.87 4.46 -19.89
C ARG A 115 28.85 3.53 -21.09
N ALA A 116 28.54 4.10 -22.25
CA ALA A 116 28.83 3.51 -23.55
C ALA A 116 29.92 4.35 -24.21
N GLU A 117 31.09 3.78 -24.37
CA GLU A 117 32.21 4.38 -25.12
C GLU A 117 32.19 3.82 -26.53
N MET A 118 32.10 4.71 -27.52
CA MET A 118 31.88 4.39 -28.93
C MET A 118 33.05 4.88 -29.76
N ASN A 119 33.59 3.99 -30.59
CA ASN A 119 34.61 4.32 -31.58
C ASN A 119 34.02 4.05 -32.97
N PHE A 120 34.28 4.98 -33.89
CA PHE A 120 33.74 4.96 -35.26
C PHE A 120 34.88 4.84 -36.28
N GLU A 121 34.60 4.19 -37.39
CA GLU A 121 35.56 4.09 -38.49
C GLU A 121 35.86 5.48 -39.04
N GLY A 122 37.15 5.77 -39.23
CA GLY A 122 37.61 7.08 -39.72
C GLY A 122 37.61 8.21 -38.68
N PHE A 123 37.09 7.97 -37.47
CA PHE A 123 37.16 8.92 -36.36
C PHE A 123 38.16 8.44 -35.29
N PRO A 124 39.29 9.17 -35.09
CA PRO A 124 40.32 8.75 -34.12
C PRO A 124 39.93 9.00 -32.66
N GLY A 125 38.78 9.63 -32.41
CA GLY A 125 38.28 9.94 -31.08
C GLY A 125 37.32 8.89 -30.53
N THR A 126 36.88 9.11 -29.30
CA THR A 126 35.86 8.29 -28.63
C THR A 126 34.70 9.17 -28.20
N ILE A 127 33.48 8.74 -28.55
CA ILE A 127 32.25 9.38 -28.09
C ILE A 127 31.71 8.61 -26.89
N THR A 128 31.40 9.31 -25.80
CA THR A 128 30.88 8.69 -24.57
C THR A 128 29.44 9.13 -24.31
N GLN A 129 28.51 8.16 -24.24
CA GLN A 129 27.15 8.37 -23.74
C GLN A 129 27.05 7.88 -22.29
N LYS A 130 26.58 8.74 -21.40
CA LYS A 130 26.33 8.40 -19.99
C LYS A 130 24.85 8.17 -19.71
N PHE A 131 24.55 7.19 -18.88
CA PHE A 131 23.23 6.91 -18.33
C PHE A 131 23.31 6.90 -16.80
N ILE A 132 22.49 7.69 -16.13
CA ILE A 132 22.43 7.77 -14.66
C ILE A 132 21.18 7.01 -14.22
N LEU A 133 21.37 5.86 -13.57
CA LEU A 133 20.28 4.99 -13.15
C LEU A 133 19.94 5.27 -11.69
N ARG A 134 18.65 5.54 -11.44
CA ARG A 134 18.04 5.60 -10.11
C ARG A 134 16.97 4.52 -10.02
N VAL A 135 17.04 3.66 -9.01
CA VAL A 135 16.18 2.49 -8.85
C VAL A 135 15.27 2.69 -7.64
N TYR A 136 13.97 2.68 -7.88
CA TYR A 136 12.94 2.88 -6.86
C TYR A 136 12.07 1.65 -6.73
N ARG A 137 11.67 1.32 -5.50
CA ARG A 137 10.61 0.34 -5.28
C ARG A 137 9.24 0.95 -5.65
N ARG A 138 8.29 0.11 -6.06
CA ARG A 138 6.88 0.55 -6.10
C ARG A 138 6.36 0.75 -4.69
N LEU A 139 5.64 1.85 -4.47
CA LEU A 139 5.08 2.17 -3.17
C LEU A 139 3.96 1.20 -2.80
N PRO A 140 3.98 0.62 -1.58
CA PRO A 140 2.86 -0.15 -1.07
C PRO A 140 1.68 0.78 -0.75
N LYS A 141 0.53 0.20 -0.39
CA LYS A 141 -0.60 1.00 0.11
C LYS A 141 -0.19 1.71 1.41
N PRO A 142 -0.31 3.04 1.51
CA PRO A 142 0.04 3.74 2.74
C PRO A 142 -0.91 3.38 3.87
N LYS A 143 -0.42 3.56 5.10
CA LYS A 143 -1.19 3.42 6.33
C LYS A 143 -1.39 4.78 6.95
N VAL A 144 -2.54 4.96 7.56
CA VAL A 144 -2.90 6.17 8.29
C VAL A 144 -3.12 5.80 9.75
N THR A 145 -2.45 6.50 10.65
CA THR A 145 -2.56 6.30 12.10
C THR A 145 -2.96 7.60 12.79
N VAL A 146 -3.76 7.48 13.85
CA VAL A 146 -4.11 8.60 14.72
C VAL A 146 -2.95 8.87 15.68
N ILE A 147 -2.43 10.10 15.69
CA ILE A 147 -1.39 10.55 16.64
C ILE A 147 -2.04 11.14 17.89
N LEU A 148 -3.09 11.95 17.70
CA LEU A 148 -3.76 12.68 18.76
C LEU A 148 -5.25 12.78 18.44
N GLU A 149 -6.08 12.54 19.44
CA GLU A 149 -7.52 12.67 19.41
C GLU A 149 -7.95 13.48 20.64
N ILE A 150 -8.59 14.62 20.43
CA ILE A 150 -9.19 15.44 21.49
C ILE A 150 -10.67 15.58 21.14
N SER A 151 -11.53 14.98 21.96
CA SER A 151 -12.97 15.14 21.85
C SER A 151 -13.47 16.04 22.98
N GLU A 152 -13.89 17.25 22.61
CA GLU A 152 -14.72 18.11 23.46
C GLU A 152 -16.19 17.93 23.04
N GLU A 153 -17.15 18.30 23.89
CA GLU A 153 -18.59 17.92 23.85
C GLU A 153 -19.31 18.05 22.48
N SER A 154 -18.73 18.71 21.48
CA SER A 154 -19.23 18.78 20.10
C SER A 154 -18.18 18.81 18.99
N VAL A 155 -16.88 18.74 19.31
CA VAL A 155 -15.78 18.89 18.33
C VAL A 155 -14.71 17.84 18.57
N CYS A 156 -14.36 17.10 17.52
CA CYS A 156 -13.29 16.11 17.49
C CYS A 156 -12.10 16.70 16.72
N ASN A 157 -11.04 17.02 17.42
CA ASN A 157 -9.77 17.43 16.83
C ASN A 157 -8.88 16.21 16.71
N VAL A 158 -8.55 15.84 15.47
CA VAL A 158 -7.75 14.65 15.18
C VAL A 158 -6.52 15.02 14.35
N THR A 159 -5.39 14.42 14.73
CA THR A 159 -4.14 14.49 13.99
C THR A 159 -3.83 13.11 13.41
N LEU A 160 -3.73 13.03 12.09
CA LEU A 160 -3.45 11.82 11.33
C LEU A 160 -2.02 11.86 10.79
N LYS A 161 -1.30 10.73 10.90
CA LYS A 161 -0.02 10.52 10.22
C LYS A 161 -0.15 9.47 9.14
N CYS A 162 0.28 9.84 7.94
CA CYS A 162 0.45 8.90 6.85
C CYS A 162 1.89 8.36 6.82
N HIS A 163 2.04 7.07 6.62
CA HIS A 163 3.34 6.43 6.42
C HIS A 163 3.23 5.21 5.50
N VAL A 164 4.35 4.79 4.93
CA VAL A 164 4.49 3.53 4.22
C VAL A 164 5.50 2.65 4.96
N ASP A 165 5.30 1.34 4.93
CA ASP A 165 6.28 0.42 5.50
C ASP A 165 7.54 0.36 4.62
N GLY A 166 8.69 0.19 5.28
CA GLY A 166 10.00 0.11 4.65
C GLY A 166 10.73 1.45 4.58
N LYS A 167 12.03 1.41 4.29
CA LYS A 167 12.80 2.61 3.92
C LYS A 167 12.60 2.84 2.42
N GLY A 168 12.04 3.98 2.04
CA GLY A 168 12.11 4.49 0.68
C GLY A 168 12.99 5.73 0.64
N ASP A 169 13.69 5.88 -0.47
CA ASP A 169 14.39 7.11 -0.79
C ASP A 169 13.40 8.01 -1.55
N GLU A 170 13.28 9.27 -1.12
CA GLU A 170 12.53 10.33 -1.82
C GLU A 170 11.02 10.10 -1.93
N GLU A 171 10.37 9.79 -0.81
CA GLU A 171 8.91 9.70 -0.71
C GLU A 171 8.31 11.08 -0.42
N GLU A 172 7.39 11.53 -1.28
CA GLU A 172 6.63 12.76 -1.08
C GLU A 172 5.21 12.44 -0.62
N PHE A 173 4.79 13.07 0.48
CA PHE A 173 3.47 12.89 1.05
C PHE A 173 2.58 14.09 0.74
N SER A 174 1.30 13.83 0.51
CA SER A 174 0.29 14.87 0.36
C SER A 174 -1.07 14.37 0.83
N TRP A 175 -1.98 15.30 1.12
CA TRP A 175 -3.34 15.02 1.52
C TRP A 175 -4.32 15.74 0.63
N THR A 176 -5.40 15.06 0.26
CA THR A 176 -6.62 15.71 -0.19
C THR A 176 -7.66 15.62 0.92
N SER A 177 -8.06 16.77 1.47
CA SER A 177 -9.11 16.90 2.48
C SER A 177 -10.22 17.79 1.94
N LEU A 178 -11.46 17.46 2.28
CA LEU A 178 -12.64 18.28 1.98
C LEU A 178 -12.91 19.34 3.06
N ASP A 179 -12.15 19.32 4.16
CA ASP A 179 -12.23 20.30 5.23
C ASP A 179 -11.47 21.60 4.84
N PRO A 180 -12.15 22.76 4.77
CA PRO A 180 -11.50 24.05 4.53
C PRO A 180 -10.51 24.46 5.64
N GLY A 181 -10.64 23.90 6.85
CA GLY A 181 -9.79 24.16 8.00
C GLY A 181 -8.62 23.20 8.17
N ALA A 182 -8.44 22.24 7.26
CA ALA A 182 -7.38 21.25 7.34
C ALA A 182 -5.98 21.87 7.21
N ILE A 183 -5.06 21.48 8.09
CA ILE A 183 -3.67 21.93 8.08
C ILE A 183 -2.75 20.73 7.84
N VAL A 184 -1.88 20.85 6.85
CA VAL A 184 -0.89 19.82 6.49
C VAL A 184 0.50 20.25 7.00
N SER A 185 1.21 19.33 7.65
CA SER A 185 2.52 19.56 8.26
C SER A 185 3.47 18.36 8.04
N ASP A 186 4.69 18.41 8.61
CA ASP A 186 5.70 17.33 8.55
C ASP A 186 5.99 16.86 7.11
N GLY A 187 6.29 17.81 6.22
CA GLY A 187 6.60 17.52 4.81
C GLY A 187 5.43 16.91 4.02
N GLY A 188 4.18 17.13 4.47
CA GLY A 188 2.99 16.58 3.82
C GLY A 188 2.47 15.28 4.45
N SER A 189 3.19 14.70 5.41
CA SER A 189 2.85 13.40 5.99
C SER A 189 1.80 13.48 7.11
N VAL A 190 1.65 14.64 7.75
CA VAL A 190 0.75 14.84 8.89
C VAL A 190 -0.41 15.77 8.49
N LEU A 191 -1.63 15.37 8.84
CA LEU A 191 -2.87 16.11 8.62
C LEU A 191 -3.55 16.40 9.96
N HIS A 192 -3.85 17.67 10.21
CA HIS A 192 -4.67 18.12 11.33
C HIS A 192 -6.03 18.56 10.81
N LEU A 193 -7.11 18.08 11.44
CA LEU A 193 -8.47 18.41 11.06
C LEU A 193 -9.39 18.44 12.28
N SER A 194 -10.49 19.18 12.17
CA SER A 194 -11.51 19.31 13.21
C SER A 194 -12.85 18.87 12.65
N TRP A 195 -13.52 17.93 13.30
CA TRP A 195 -14.77 17.35 12.82
C TRP A 195 -15.88 17.51 13.85
N ARG A 196 -17.10 17.81 13.39
CA ARG A 196 -18.30 17.92 14.22
C ARG A 196 -19.38 16.95 13.74
N PRO A 197 -20.17 16.38 14.66
CA PRO A 197 -21.36 15.62 14.29
C PRO A 197 -22.31 16.49 13.45
N GLY A 198 -22.49 16.14 12.18
CA GLY A 198 -23.30 16.90 11.22
C GLY A 198 -22.52 17.56 10.09
N ASP A 199 -21.18 17.57 10.16
CA ASP A 199 -20.34 17.82 8.98
C ASP A 199 -20.58 16.70 7.95
N SER A 200 -20.49 17.01 6.65
CA SER A 200 -20.68 15.98 5.60
C SER A 200 -19.64 14.86 5.73
N ASP A 201 -19.89 13.70 5.08
CA ASP A 201 -19.00 12.54 5.11
C ASP A 201 -17.61 12.85 4.50
N TRP A 202 -16.76 13.52 5.27
CA TRP A 202 -15.45 13.96 4.83
C TRP A 202 -14.53 12.75 4.72
N THR A 203 -14.05 12.54 3.51
CA THR A 203 -13.03 11.55 3.23
C THR A 203 -11.70 12.26 3.11
N SER A 204 -10.75 11.91 3.99
CA SER A 204 -9.37 12.36 3.87
C SER A 204 -8.58 11.29 3.13
N THR A 205 -7.84 11.69 2.10
CA THR A 205 -7.00 10.78 1.32
C THR A 205 -5.55 11.16 1.47
N CYS A 206 -4.75 10.25 2.03
CA CYS A 206 -3.30 10.36 1.93
C CYS A 206 -2.85 9.86 0.57
N ILE A 207 -1.93 10.60 -0.05
CA ILE A 207 -1.26 10.22 -1.29
C ILE A 207 0.23 10.25 -1.03
N VAL A 208 0.91 9.17 -1.37
CA VAL A 208 2.37 9.03 -1.31
C VAL A 208 2.90 8.81 -2.73
N ARG A 209 3.95 9.54 -3.09
CA ARG A 209 4.55 9.54 -4.43
C ARG A 209 6.04 9.29 -4.34
N ASN A 210 6.57 8.59 -5.33
CA ASN A 210 7.98 8.56 -5.67
C ASN A 210 8.11 8.67 -7.21
N PRO A 211 9.32 8.81 -7.76
CA PRO A 211 9.50 9.07 -9.20
C PRO A 211 8.90 8.01 -10.15
N VAL A 212 8.67 6.78 -9.67
CA VAL A 212 8.18 5.66 -10.50
C VAL A 212 6.76 5.21 -10.16
N SER A 213 6.17 5.66 -9.06
CA SER A 213 4.87 5.17 -8.59
C SER A 213 4.17 6.15 -7.65
N PHE A 214 2.86 6.00 -7.54
CA PHE A 214 2.07 6.65 -6.49
C PHE A 214 1.11 5.65 -5.86
N SER A 215 0.73 5.92 -4.62
CA SER A 215 -0.16 5.08 -3.85
C SER A 215 -1.00 5.95 -2.92
N SER A 216 -2.21 5.51 -2.58
CA SER A 216 -3.13 6.30 -1.77
C SER A 216 -3.98 5.47 -0.82
N HIS A 217 -4.46 6.13 0.22
CA HIS A 217 -5.40 5.56 1.18
C HIS A 217 -6.40 6.62 1.62
N SER A 218 -7.67 6.40 1.28
CA SER A 218 -8.81 7.22 1.66
C SER A 218 -9.52 6.64 2.87
N LEU A 219 -9.80 7.45 3.88
CA LEU A 219 -10.55 7.05 5.07
C LEU A 219 -11.58 8.13 5.45
N PRO A 220 -12.79 7.74 5.87
CA PRO A 220 -13.77 8.68 6.41
C PRO A 220 -13.29 9.19 7.77
N VAL A 221 -13.37 10.50 7.98
CA VAL A 221 -12.94 11.15 9.22
C VAL A 221 -13.74 10.66 10.44
N GLU A 222 -15.04 10.39 10.25
CA GLU A 222 -15.94 9.88 11.30
C GLU A 222 -15.39 8.62 11.97
N GLN A 223 -14.66 7.77 11.24
CA GLN A 223 -14.10 6.53 11.78
C GLN A 223 -13.12 6.77 12.94
N PHE A 224 -12.49 7.93 12.99
CA PHE A 224 -11.55 8.28 14.06
C PHE A 224 -12.22 8.97 15.24
N CYS A 225 -13.35 9.63 15.02
CA CYS A 225 -14.08 10.39 16.04
C CYS A 225 -15.23 9.60 16.68
N THR A 226 -15.71 8.57 15.99
CA THR A 226 -16.67 7.62 16.52
C THR A 226 -15.87 6.40 16.93
N GLY A 227 -15.53 6.31 18.22
CA GLY A 227 -14.76 5.20 18.78
C GLY A 227 -15.30 3.84 18.35
N PRO A 228 -14.55 2.72 18.57
CA PRO A 228 -14.99 1.40 18.14
C PRO A 228 -16.44 1.23 18.57
N LYS A 229 -17.33 0.97 17.61
CA LYS A 229 -18.70 0.55 17.89
C LYS A 229 -18.55 -0.71 18.70
N VAL A 230 -18.39 -0.58 20.01
CA VAL A 230 -18.81 -1.59 20.96
C VAL A 230 -20.24 -1.74 20.53
N SER A 231 -20.50 -2.80 19.79
CA SER A 231 -21.85 -3.28 19.63
C SER A 231 -22.28 -3.44 21.08
N SER A 232 -23.00 -2.43 21.56
CA SER A 232 -23.97 -2.61 22.61
C SER A 232 -24.97 -3.56 21.97
N SER A 233 -24.57 -4.82 21.91
CA SER A 233 -25.44 -5.95 22.07
C SER A 233 -26.01 -5.79 23.48
N THR A 234 -26.87 -4.78 23.62
CA THR A 234 -28.05 -4.81 24.47
C THR A 234 -28.97 -5.90 23.89
N SER A 235 -28.44 -7.11 23.80
CA SER A 235 -29.08 -8.36 23.47
C SER A 235 -28.65 -9.37 24.53
N CYS A 236 -28.59 -8.91 25.78
CA CYS A 236 -28.69 -9.78 26.94
C CYS A 236 -30.08 -9.60 27.53
N SER A 237 -31.09 -10.26 26.95
CA SER A 237 -32.34 -10.52 27.70
C SER A 237 -33.32 -11.53 27.07
N SER A 238 -32.99 -12.31 26.04
CA SER A 238 -33.93 -13.36 25.60
C SER A 238 -34.06 -14.46 26.67
N LEU A 239 -32.92 -14.86 27.27
CA LEU A 239 -32.89 -15.87 28.33
C LEU A 239 -33.49 -15.37 29.64
N VAL A 240 -33.27 -14.11 30.00
CA VAL A 240 -33.82 -13.52 31.23
C VAL A 240 -35.34 -13.35 31.13
N LYS A 241 -35.84 -12.88 29.97
CA LYS A 241 -37.30 -12.83 29.70
C LYS A 241 -37.91 -14.23 29.65
N GLY A 242 -37.21 -15.20 29.05
CA GLY A 242 -37.63 -16.60 29.03
C GLY A 242 -37.73 -17.21 30.44
N LEU A 243 -36.75 -16.95 31.30
CA LEU A 243 -36.74 -17.42 32.68
C LEU A 243 -37.90 -16.82 33.50
N PHE A 244 -38.17 -15.52 33.34
CA PHE A 244 -39.31 -14.87 33.99
C PHE A 244 -40.65 -15.47 33.55
N ILE A 245 -40.82 -15.74 32.25
CA ILE A 245 -42.03 -16.37 31.72
C ILE A 245 -42.19 -17.80 32.28
N LEU A 246 -41.11 -18.58 32.33
CA LEU A 246 -41.13 -19.94 32.90
C LEU A 246 -41.50 -19.93 34.39
N LEU A 247 -40.99 -18.99 35.17
CA LEU A 247 -41.35 -18.84 36.58
C LEU A 247 -42.83 -18.51 36.75
N LEU A 248 -43.38 -17.60 35.95
CA LEU A 248 -44.82 -17.25 35.98
C LEU A 248 -45.70 -18.46 35.65
N PHE A 249 -45.35 -19.24 34.63
CA PHE A 249 -46.06 -20.48 34.30
C PHE A 249 -45.96 -21.52 35.43
N GLY A 250 -44.78 -21.64 36.06
CA GLY A 250 -44.59 -22.51 37.23
C GLY A 250 -45.53 -22.16 38.38
N PHE A 251 -45.63 -20.89 38.74
CA PHE A 251 -46.55 -20.43 39.79
C PHE A 251 -48.03 -20.68 39.44
N LEU A 252 -48.43 -20.46 38.19
CA LEU A 252 -49.79 -20.75 37.72
C LEU A 252 -50.13 -22.24 37.84
N ILE A 253 -49.23 -23.13 37.41
CA ILE A 253 -49.45 -24.58 37.49
C ILE A 253 -49.59 -25.04 38.94
N VAL A 254 -48.70 -24.55 39.83
CA VAL A 254 -48.79 -24.86 41.27
C VAL A 254 -50.12 -24.36 41.84
N GLY A 255 -50.55 -23.14 41.50
CA GLY A 255 -51.85 -22.61 41.90
C GLY A 255 -53.03 -23.48 41.44
N ILE A 256 -53.00 -23.98 40.20
CA ILE A 256 -54.02 -24.89 39.66
C ILE A 256 -54.01 -26.24 40.41
N ILE A 257 -52.83 -26.78 40.72
CA ILE A 257 -52.72 -28.04 41.47
C ILE A 257 -53.26 -27.89 42.89
N VAL A 258 -52.88 -26.81 43.58
CA VAL A 258 -53.33 -26.52 44.95
C VAL A 258 -54.84 -26.32 44.98
N THR A 259 -55.40 -25.51 44.06
CA THR A 259 -56.85 -25.31 43.97
C THR A 259 -57.60 -26.61 43.68
N ARG A 260 -57.11 -27.44 42.75
CA ARG A 260 -57.66 -28.79 42.51
C ARG A 260 -57.59 -29.68 43.74
N HIS A 261 -56.48 -29.65 44.48
CA HIS A 261 -56.32 -30.43 45.70
C HIS A 261 -57.28 -29.95 46.80
N LEU A 262 -57.45 -28.64 46.96
CA LEU A 262 -58.38 -28.04 47.92
C LEU A 262 -59.85 -28.35 47.56
N ILE A 263 -60.22 -28.31 46.29
CA ILE A 263 -61.56 -28.69 45.81
C ILE A 263 -61.80 -30.19 46.06
N LYS A 264 -60.84 -31.05 45.72
CA LYS A 264 -60.93 -32.49 45.97
C LYS A 264 -60.99 -32.81 47.46
N ASN A 265 -60.25 -32.06 48.29
CA ASN A 265 -60.30 -32.17 49.74
C ASN A 265 -61.68 -31.76 50.27
N LYS A 266 -62.24 -30.63 49.81
CA LYS A 266 -63.62 -30.22 50.13
C LYS A 266 -64.64 -31.29 49.72
N GLU A 267 -64.56 -31.84 48.51
CA GLU A 267 -65.44 -32.93 48.10
C GLU A 267 -65.30 -34.18 48.97
N SER A 268 -64.07 -34.51 49.38
CA SER A 268 -63.81 -35.66 50.25
C SER A 268 -64.36 -35.43 51.66
N ALA A 269 -64.28 -34.21 52.19
CA ALA A 269 -64.87 -33.81 53.46
C ALA A 269 -66.40 -33.86 53.40
N THR A 270 -67.00 -33.32 52.33
CA THR A 270 -68.47 -33.39 52.10
C THR A 270 -68.95 -34.83 51.96
N ARG A 271 -68.22 -35.70 51.24
CA ARG A 271 -68.54 -37.13 51.14
C ARG A 271 -68.43 -37.86 52.49
N ARG A 272 -67.42 -37.53 53.33
CA ARG A 272 -67.28 -38.10 54.68
C ARG A 272 -68.43 -37.68 55.59
N ILE A 273 -68.84 -36.41 55.56
CA ILE A 273 -69.99 -35.90 56.33
C ILE A 273 -71.29 -36.58 55.87
N HIS A 274 -71.48 -36.73 54.56
CA HIS A 274 -72.67 -37.40 54.01
C HIS A 274 -72.74 -38.89 54.40
N ARG A 275 -71.60 -39.61 54.40
CA ARG A 275 -71.54 -40.99 54.92
C ARG A 275 -71.82 -41.06 56.42
N GLY A 276 -71.28 -40.14 57.22
CA GLY A 276 -71.55 -40.05 58.65
C GLY A 276 -73.02 -39.81 58.96
N LEU A 277 -73.69 -38.91 58.21
CA LEU A 277 -75.13 -38.68 58.31
C LEU A 277 -75.96 -39.90 57.86
N LYS A 278 -75.51 -40.66 56.86
CA LYS A 278 -76.19 -41.88 56.39
C LYS A 278 -76.09 -43.02 57.41
N LEU A 279 -74.92 -43.19 58.05
CA LEU A 279 -74.74 -44.13 59.17
C LEU A 279 -75.59 -43.74 60.39
N ARG A 280 -75.66 -42.45 60.73
CA ARG A 280 -76.49 -41.95 61.85
C ARG A 280 -77.99 -42.13 61.59
N LYS A 281 -78.45 -42.06 60.34
CA LYS A 281 -79.83 -42.40 59.94
C LYS A 281 -80.12 -43.90 59.97
N GLY A 282 -79.13 -44.75 59.67
CA GLY A 282 -79.24 -46.21 59.82
C GLY A 282 -79.38 -46.64 61.28
N VAL A 283 -78.49 -46.12 62.15
CA VAL A 283 -78.50 -46.40 63.60
C VAL A 283 -79.77 -45.87 64.28
N LYS A 284 -80.33 -44.73 63.83
CA LYS A 284 -81.60 -44.21 64.36
C LYS A 284 -82.82 -45.05 63.93
N ARG A 285 -82.73 -45.78 62.82
CA ARG A 285 -83.82 -46.66 62.34
C ARG A 285 -83.80 -48.02 63.08
N GLU A 286 -82.63 -48.53 63.46
CA GLU A 286 -82.52 -49.71 64.35
C GLU A 286 -82.91 -49.39 65.80
N ASN A 287 -82.55 -48.22 66.33
CA ASN A 287 -82.89 -47.84 67.71
C ASN A 287 -84.37 -47.41 67.93
N LEU A 288 -85.16 -47.28 66.86
CA LEU A 288 -86.61 -47.04 66.97
C LEU A 288 -87.45 -48.33 66.93
N GLN A 289 -86.85 -49.50 66.66
CA GLN A 289 -87.54 -50.79 66.75
C GLN A 289 -87.30 -51.55 68.07
N VAL A 290 -86.51 -51.00 69.00
CA VAL A 290 -86.07 -51.71 70.23
C VAL A 290 -86.61 -51.07 71.53
N LYS A 291 -87.60 -50.18 71.44
CA LYS A 291 -88.32 -49.67 72.63
C LYS A 291 -89.83 -49.78 72.46
N GLU A 292 -90.29 -51.02 72.45
CA GLU A 292 -91.67 -51.40 72.70
C GLU A 292 -91.68 -52.48 73.80
N PHE A 293 -92.38 -52.14 74.89
CA PHE A 293 -92.87 -52.96 76.02
C PHE A 293 -91.94 -53.44 77.15
N PRO A 294 -92.49 -53.68 78.36
CA PRO A 294 -93.81 -53.27 78.90
C PRO A 294 -93.73 -52.23 80.03
#